data_AF-A0AA36C9F6-F1
#
_entry.id   AF-A0AA36C9F6-F1
#
_cell.length_a   1.000
_cell.length_b   1.000
_cell.length_c   1.000
_cell.angle_alpha   90.00
_cell.angle_beta   90.00
_cell.angle_gamma   90.00
#
_symmetry.space_group_name_H-M   'P 1'
#
loop_
_entity.id
_entity.type
_entity.pdbx_description
1 polymer ?
#
loop_
_entity_poly.entity_id
_entity_poly.type
_entity_poly.pdbx_seq_one_letter_code
_entity_poly.pdbx_strand_id
1 'polypeptide(L)'
;MVIKAVVFDFGGVIMSYSQLPKLFMKIADDLGVDHQTFLSRKDKIFQFFVGDRRLMTGKITAEEFEEAEFLDSLNHAFGTNHKEPIRWMHHFCDPNMFSYHKPILNFIDVLRANGFKTGLLTNNFYIDK
;
A
#
# COMPACT_ATOMS: atom_id res chain seq x y z
N MET A 1 11.93 8.50 32.59
CA MET A 1 10.67 8.25 31.84
C MET A 1 10.51 6.75 31.71
N VAL A 2 9.38 6.18 32.14
CA VAL A 2 9.10 4.73 32.01
C VAL A 2 8.12 4.52 30.86
N ILE A 3 8.55 3.80 29.82
CA ILE A 3 7.69 3.45 28.68
C ILE A 3 6.67 2.41 29.16
N LYS A 4 5.38 2.63 28.89
CA LYS A 4 4.28 1.72 29.28
C LYS A 4 3.53 1.14 28.08
N ALA A 5 3.72 1.71 26.90
CA ALA A 5 3.04 1.31 25.69
C ALA A 5 3.97 1.45 24.47
N VAL A 6 3.81 0.56 23.51
CA VAL A 6 4.49 0.59 22.21
C VAL A 6 3.44 0.51 21.11
N VAL A 7 3.50 1.45 20.18
CA VAL A 7 2.59 1.50 19.03
C VAL A 7 3.38 1.15 17.78
N PHE A 8 2.83 0.25 16.98
CA PHE A 8 3.44 -0.23 15.74
C PHE A 8 2.62 0.28 14.56
N ASP A 9 3.31 0.68 13.49
CA ASP A 9 2.69 0.75 12.18
C ASP A 9 2.48 -0.67 11.63
N PHE A 10 1.63 -0.80 10.62
CA PHE A 10 1.41 -2.05 9.91
C PHE A 10 2.38 -2.18 8.74
N GLY A 11 2.28 -1.25 7.78
CA GLY A 11 3.02 -1.24 6.53
C GLY A 11 4.53 -1.07 6.73
N GLY A 12 5.34 -2.00 6.21
CA GLY A 12 6.81 -1.93 6.32
C GLY A 12 7.37 -2.19 7.73
N VAL A 13 6.51 -2.44 8.72
CA VAL A 13 6.90 -2.78 10.10
C VAL A 13 6.44 -4.18 10.46
N ILE A 14 5.14 -4.43 10.53
CA ILE A 14 4.59 -5.78 10.79
C ILE A 14 4.49 -6.56 9.49
N MET A 15 4.04 -5.89 8.43
CA MET A 15 3.78 -6.44 7.11
C MET A 15 4.86 -6.00 6.12
N SER A 16 5.35 -6.92 5.30
CA SER A 16 6.36 -6.67 4.27
C SER A 16 5.72 -6.38 2.91
N TYR A 17 6.29 -5.41 2.21
CA TYR A 17 5.94 -5.06 0.82
C TYR A 17 6.69 -5.90 -0.23
N SER A 18 7.24 -7.06 0.14
CA SER A 18 8.08 -7.88 -0.74
C SER A 18 7.41 -8.36 -2.03
N GLN A 19 6.07 -8.42 -2.09
CA GLN A 19 5.32 -8.77 -3.30
C GLN A 19 4.96 -7.56 -4.17
N LEU A 20 5.12 -6.32 -3.69
CA LEU A 20 4.85 -5.11 -4.49
C LEU A 20 5.58 -5.10 -5.84
N PRO A 21 6.86 -5.51 -5.94
CA PRO A 21 7.53 -5.56 -7.25
C PRO A 21 6.80 -6.41 -8.28
N LYS A 22 6.18 -7.54 -7.88
CA LYS A 22 5.41 -8.39 -8.80
C LYS A 22 4.13 -7.70 -9.27
N LEU A 23 3.43 -7.05 -8.34
CA LEU A 23 2.26 -6.24 -8.69
C LEU A 23 2.63 -5.12 -9.66
N PHE A 24 3.78 -4.47 -9.46
CA PHE A 24 4.27 -3.44 -10.38
C PHE A 24 4.58 -3.96 -11.77
N MET A 25 5.14 -5.17 -11.90
CA MET A 25 5.34 -5.79 -13.22
C MET A 25 4.00 -6.05 -13.90
N LYS A 26 3.02 -6.56 -13.17
CA LYS A 26 1.67 -6.78 -13.70
C LYS A 26 1.02 -5.48 -14.18
N ILE A 27 1.10 -4.40 -13.39
CA ILE A 27 0.58 -3.09 -13.79
C ILE A 27 1.31 -2.59 -15.05
N ALA A 28 2.62 -2.78 -15.14
CA ALA A 28 3.38 -2.41 -16.34
C ALA A 28 2.89 -3.19 -17.57
N ASP A 29 2.65 -4.50 -17.44
CA ASP A 29 2.09 -5.35 -18.49
C ASP A 29 0.69 -4.89 -18.91
N ASP A 30 -0.20 -4.64 -17.93
CA ASP A 30 -1.56 -4.15 -18.17
C ASP A 30 -1.55 -2.78 -18.88
N LEU A 31 -0.56 -1.93 -18.56
CA LEU A 31 -0.37 -0.64 -19.21
C LEU A 31 0.31 -0.73 -20.59
N GLY A 32 0.85 -1.89 -20.98
CA GLY A 32 1.66 -2.05 -22.19
C GLY A 32 2.96 -1.24 -22.14
N VAL A 33 3.50 -0.99 -20.94
CA VAL A 33 4.72 -0.20 -20.71
C VAL A 33 5.86 -1.14 -20.36
N ASP A 34 7.07 -0.83 -20.85
CA ASP A 34 8.24 -1.64 -20.50
C ASP A 34 8.55 -1.56 -18.98
N HIS A 35 8.97 -2.70 -18.42
CA HIS A 35 9.18 -2.82 -16.97
C HIS A 35 10.22 -1.85 -16.42
N GLN A 36 11.28 -1.54 -17.18
CA GLN A 36 12.33 -0.64 -16.73
C GLN A 36 11.84 0.81 -16.65
N THR A 37 11.10 1.26 -17.65
CA THR A 37 10.45 2.57 -17.65
C THR A 37 9.45 2.67 -16.51
N PHE A 38 8.62 1.64 -16.29
CA PHE A 38 7.70 1.62 -15.16
C PHE A 38 8.45 1.75 -13.83
N LEU A 39 9.45 0.90 -13.59
CA LEU A 39 10.26 0.91 -12.36
C LEU A 39 10.96 2.24 -12.12
N SER A 40 11.40 2.94 -13.17
CA SER A 40 12.08 4.24 -13.06
C SER A 40 11.14 5.38 -12.65
N ARG A 41 9.82 5.22 -12.83
CA ARG A 41 8.81 6.27 -12.60
C ARG A 41 7.82 5.94 -11.48
N LYS A 42 7.75 4.67 -11.05
CA LYS A 42 6.78 4.17 -10.05
C LYS A 42 6.74 5.03 -8.79
N ASP A 43 7.88 5.48 -8.28
CA ASP A 43 7.94 6.17 -6.98
C ASP A 43 7.16 7.49 -6.99
N LYS A 44 7.13 8.20 -8.13
CA LYS A 44 6.35 9.44 -8.28
C LYS A 44 4.85 9.16 -8.25
N ILE A 45 4.43 8.05 -8.86
CA ILE A 45 3.03 7.62 -8.90
C ILE A 45 2.56 7.17 -7.51
N PHE A 46 3.40 6.43 -6.79
CA PHE A 46 3.02 5.93 -5.47
C PHE A 46 3.10 6.99 -4.36
N GLN A 47 3.98 7.99 -4.47
CA GLN A 47 3.96 9.15 -3.57
C GLN A 47 2.64 9.94 -3.69
N PHE A 48 2.06 10.01 -4.88
CA PHE A 48 0.75 10.63 -5.08
C PHE A 48 -0.34 9.91 -4.30
N PHE A 49 -0.35 8.56 -4.34
CA PHE A 49 -1.27 7.72 -3.57
C PHE A 49 -1.09 7.84 -2.05
N VAL A 50 0.13 7.65 -1.53
CA VAL A 50 0.39 7.68 -0.08
C VAL A 50 0.10 9.06 0.50
N GLY A 51 0.20 10.11 -0.33
CA GLY A 51 -0.10 11.49 0.03
C GLY A 51 -1.57 11.89 -0.07
N ASP A 52 -2.46 11.08 -0.64
CA ASP A 52 -3.86 11.49 -0.81
C ASP A 52 -4.60 11.45 0.53
N ARG A 53 -4.79 12.62 1.12
CA ARG A 53 -5.48 12.79 2.40
C ARG A 53 -6.94 12.37 2.33
N ARG A 54 -7.62 12.52 1.20
CA ARG A 54 -9.05 12.15 1.09
C ARG A 54 -9.19 10.64 1.21
N LEU A 55 -8.32 9.90 0.53
CA LEU A 55 -8.26 8.44 0.61
C LEU A 55 -7.95 7.97 2.03
N MET A 56 -6.91 8.53 2.65
CA MET A 56 -6.49 8.15 4.02
C MET A 56 -7.47 8.60 5.12
N THR A 57 -8.38 9.53 4.83
CA THR A 57 -9.42 9.98 5.78
C THR A 57 -10.80 9.42 5.47
N GLY A 58 -10.93 8.52 4.48
CA GLY A 58 -12.19 7.89 4.08
C GLY A 58 -13.18 8.86 3.45
N LYS A 59 -12.71 9.95 2.85
CA LYS A 59 -13.55 10.89 2.09
C LYS A 59 -13.83 10.42 0.66
N ILE A 60 -12.96 9.56 0.15
CA ILE A 60 -13.15 8.83 -1.11
C ILE A 60 -12.80 7.36 -0.85
N THR A 61 -13.40 6.46 -1.62
CA THR A 61 -13.07 5.03 -1.59
C THR A 61 -11.83 4.73 -2.44
N ALA A 62 -11.29 3.50 -2.31
CA ALA A 62 -10.22 3.03 -3.19
C ALA A 62 -10.65 3.01 -4.65
N GLU A 63 -11.89 2.59 -4.93
CA GLU A 63 -12.49 2.53 -6.26
C GLU A 63 -12.55 3.93 -6.88
N GLU A 64 -13.08 4.93 -6.15
CA GLU A 64 -13.16 6.31 -6.63
C GLU A 64 -11.77 6.88 -6.95
N PHE A 65 -10.76 6.55 -6.14
CA PHE A 65 -9.38 6.96 -6.40
C PHE A 65 -8.79 6.27 -7.65
N GLU A 66 -9.04 4.96 -7.81
CA GLU A 66 -8.55 4.16 -8.95
C GLU A 66 -9.18 4.59 -10.28
N GLU A 67 -10.49 4.88 -10.27
CA GLU A 67 -11.28 5.23 -11.45
C GLU A 67 -11.00 6.65 -11.95
N ALA A 68 -10.76 7.60 -11.04
CA ALA A 68 -10.58 9.00 -11.40
C ALA A 68 -9.11 9.40 -11.52
N GLU A 69 -8.33 9.25 -10.45
CA GLU A 69 -7.07 9.98 -10.31
C GLU A 69 -5.85 9.13 -10.61
N PHE A 70 -5.92 7.84 -10.26
CA PHE A 70 -4.81 6.93 -10.44
C PHE A 70 -4.56 6.65 -11.93
N LEU A 71 -5.62 6.33 -12.68
CA LEU A 71 -5.52 6.06 -14.11
C LEU A 71 -5.01 7.28 -14.89
N ASP A 72 -5.52 8.46 -14.58
CA ASP A 72 -5.07 9.72 -15.19
C ASP A 72 -3.58 9.99 -14.88
N SER A 73 -3.16 9.73 -13.64
CA SER A 73 -1.76 9.87 -13.24
C SER A 73 -0.85 8.87 -13.97
N LEU A 74 -1.29 7.62 -14.17
CA LEU A 74 -0.56 6.62 -14.95
C LEU A 74 -0.47 7.02 -16.42
N ASN A 75 -1.59 7.39 -17.04
CA ASN A 75 -1.65 7.84 -18.42
C ASN A 75 -0.73 9.03 -18.67
N HIS A 76 -0.75 10.02 -17.77
CA HIS A 76 0.14 11.17 -17.84
C HIS A 76 1.62 10.78 -17.66
N ALA A 77 1.94 9.93 -16.68
CA ALA A 77 3.30 9.55 -16.37
C ALA A 77 3.97 8.69 -17.47
N PHE A 78 3.18 7.92 -18.21
CA PHE A 78 3.67 6.98 -19.22
C PHE A 78 3.29 7.33 -20.67
N GLY A 79 2.49 8.38 -20.88
CA GLY A 79 2.03 8.78 -22.21
C GLY A 79 1.06 7.78 -22.84
N THR A 80 0.29 7.09 -22.00
CA THR A 80 -0.71 6.10 -22.42
C THR A 80 -2.13 6.70 -22.42
N ASN A 81 -3.11 5.96 -22.94
CA ASN A 81 -4.51 6.41 -23.03
C ASN A 81 -5.48 5.29 -22.64
N HIS A 82 -5.17 4.61 -21.53
CA HIS A 82 -6.03 3.58 -20.97
C HIS A 82 -7.35 4.18 -20.51
N LYS A 83 -8.43 3.44 -20.76
CA LYS A 83 -9.81 3.84 -20.40
C LYS A 83 -10.38 3.04 -19.25
N GLU A 84 -9.88 1.84 -19.04
CA GLU A 84 -10.29 0.98 -17.94
C GLU A 84 -9.43 1.25 -16.70
N PRO A 85 -10.03 1.34 -15.50
CA PRO A 85 -9.30 1.52 -14.25
C PRO A 85 -8.34 0.38 -13.96
N ILE A 86 -7.12 0.71 -13.50
CA ILE A 86 -6.18 -0.26 -12.96
C ILE A 86 -6.48 -0.46 -11.47
N ARG A 87 -7.17 -1.56 -11.14
CA ARG A 87 -7.60 -1.93 -9.78
C ARG A 87 -6.46 -2.48 -8.91
N TRP A 88 -5.37 -1.74 -8.80
CA TRP A 88 -4.17 -2.19 -8.09
C TRP A 88 -4.35 -2.31 -6.57
N MET A 89 -5.17 -1.46 -5.94
CA MET A 89 -5.46 -1.44 -4.52
C MET A 89 -6.26 -2.66 -4.09
N HIS A 90 -7.10 -3.21 -4.97
CA HIS A 90 -7.80 -4.47 -4.74
C HIS A 90 -6.85 -5.65 -4.56
N HIS A 91 -5.62 -5.59 -5.09
CA HIS A 91 -4.62 -6.63 -4.84
C HIS A 91 -4.20 -6.69 -3.37
N PHE A 92 -4.41 -5.63 -2.58
CA PHE A 92 -4.19 -5.65 -1.14
C PHE A 92 -5.30 -6.39 -0.37
N CYS A 93 -6.39 -6.81 -1.01
CA CYS A 93 -7.35 -7.75 -0.42
C CYS A 93 -6.87 -9.20 -0.48
N ASP A 94 -5.89 -9.53 -1.33
CA ASP A 94 -5.40 -10.90 -1.45
C ASP A 94 -4.51 -11.25 -0.23
N PRO A 95 -4.88 -12.27 0.57
CA PRO A 95 -4.09 -12.68 1.72
C PRO A 95 -2.67 -13.16 1.35
N ASN A 96 -2.43 -13.53 0.09
CA ASN A 96 -1.11 -13.93 -0.41
C ASN A 96 -0.24 -12.74 -0.84
N MET A 97 -0.81 -11.53 -0.91
CA MET A 97 -0.09 -10.32 -1.28
C MET A 97 0.92 -9.90 -0.20
N PHE A 98 0.76 -10.41 1.03
CA PHE A 98 1.55 -9.97 2.16
C PHE A 98 2.32 -11.11 2.81
N SER A 99 3.50 -10.75 3.31
CA SER A 99 4.27 -11.57 4.24
C SER A 99 4.48 -10.78 5.52
N TYR A 100 4.59 -11.47 6.65
CA TYR A 100 4.76 -10.82 7.94
C TYR A 100 6.20 -10.92 8.44
N HIS A 101 6.69 -9.85 9.06
CA HIS A 101 7.97 -9.83 9.74
C HIS A 101 7.86 -10.60 11.05
N LYS A 102 8.07 -11.93 10.99
CA LYS A 102 8.05 -12.82 12.17
C LYS A 102 8.85 -12.30 13.38
N PRO A 103 10.05 -11.70 13.22
CA PRO A 103 10.77 -11.13 14.36
C PRO A 103 10.00 -10.02 15.10
N ILE A 104 9.25 -9.19 14.36
CA ILE A 104 8.44 -8.12 14.94
C ILE A 104 7.24 -8.70 15.70
N LEU A 105 6.59 -9.73 15.15
CA LEU A 105 5.52 -10.44 15.85
C LEU A 105 6.00 -11.04 17.16
N ASN A 106 7.14 -11.74 17.14
CA ASN A 106 7.74 -12.30 18.36
C ASN A 106 8.11 -11.21 19.37
N PHE A 107 8.60 -10.06 18.90
CA PHE A 107 8.93 -8.92 19.77
C PHE A 107 7.68 -8.33 20.44
N ILE A 108 6.57 -8.22 19.70
CA ILE A 108 5.27 -7.80 20.26
C ILE A 108 4.83 -8.75 21.38
N ASP A 109 5.00 -10.06 21.21
CA ASP A 109 4.66 -11.05 22.24
C ASP A 109 5.53 -10.91 23.49
N VAL A 110 6.84 -10.70 23.32
CA VAL A 110 7.76 -10.43 24.42
C VAL A 110 7.37 -9.15 25.18
N LEU A 111 7.02 -8.08 24.49
CA LEU A 111 6.57 -6.82 25.12
C LEU A 111 5.31 -7.05 25.97
N ARG A 112 4.31 -7.75 25.42
CA ARG A 112 3.06 -8.06 26.13
C ARG A 112 3.31 -8.91 27.38
N ALA A 113 4.17 -9.92 27.26
CA ALA A 113 4.55 -10.76 28.40
C ALA A 113 5.24 -9.97 29.53
N ASN A 114 5.90 -8.85 29.19
CA ASN A 114 6.55 -7.95 30.14
C ASN A 114 5.66 -6.78 30.60
N GLY A 115 4.34 -6.86 30.38
CA GLY A 115 3.38 -5.89 30.88
C GLY A 115 3.25 -4.61 30.07
N PHE A 116 3.85 -4.53 28.87
CA PHE A 116 3.65 -3.41 27.96
C PHE A 116 2.30 -3.52 27.25
N LYS A 117 1.60 -2.39 27.12
CA LYS A 117 0.47 -2.30 26.19
C LYS A 117 1.00 -2.17 24.76
N THR A 118 0.43 -2.90 23.82
CA THR A 118 0.78 -2.77 22.39
C THR A 118 -0.42 -2.26 21.60
N GLY A 119 -0.21 -1.31 20.71
CA GLY A 119 -1.22 -0.81 19.77
C GLY A 119 -0.78 -0.93 18.32
N LEU A 120 -1.74 -1.07 17.42
CA LEU A 120 -1.54 -0.88 15.98
C LEU A 120 -2.10 0.49 15.62
N LEU A 121 -1.30 1.32 14.97
CA LEU A 121 -1.75 2.58 14.39
C LEU A 121 -1.19 2.68 12.98
N THR A 122 -2.08 2.57 12.00
CA THR A 122 -1.70 2.59 10.58
C THR A 122 -2.73 3.36 9.79
N ASN A 123 -2.29 4.04 8.73
CA ASN A 123 -3.21 4.59 7.76
C ASN A 123 -3.68 3.45 6.85
N ASN A 124 -4.99 3.39 6.62
CA ASN A 124 -5.56 2.42 5.70
C ASN A 124 -6.69 3.09 4.92
N PHE A 125 -7.09 2.46 3.82
CA PHE A 125 -8.15 2.93 2.93
C PHE A 125 -9.33 1.98 2.95
N TYR A 126 -10.49 2.50 2.57
CA TYR A 126 -11.71 1.72 2.46
C TYR A 126 -11.82 1.15 1.05
N ILE A 127 -12.09 -0.16 0.97
CA ILE A 127 -12.39 -0.88 -0.27
C ILE A 127 -13.84 -1.35 -0.13
N ASP A 128 -14.71 -0.93 -1.04
CA ASP A 128 -16.10 -1.39 -1.06
C ASP A 128 -16.16 -2.87 -1.46
N LYS A 129 -16.98 -3.66 -0.76
CA LYS A 129 -17.13 -5.11 -1.01
C LYS A 129 -18.19 -5.43 -2.03
#